data_AF-A0A4R4PET6-F1
#
_entry.id   AF-A0A4R4PET6-F1
#
_cell.length_a   1.000
_cell.length_b   1.000
_cell.length_c   1.000
_cell.angle_alpha   90.00
_cell.angle_beta   90.00
_cell.angle_gamma   90.00
#
_symmetry.space_group_name_H-M   'P 1'
#
loop_
_entity.id
_entity.type
_entity.pdbx_description
1 polymer ?
#
loop_
_entity_poly.entity_id
_entity_poly.type
_entity_poly.pdbx_seq_one_letter_code
_entity_poly.pdbx_strand_id
1 'polypeptide(L)'
;MRLELTNLEALHGWGIVNNSASWHAQRNRKPPAAERAVGHILFTAYGCRTDTTTTVELSDDERASLAELVGEHIAVWGKRGQENAATPHLRSLVMKLGG
;
A
#
# COMPACT_ATOMS: atom_id res chain seq x y z
N MET A 1 15.39 -1.89 -1.92
CA MET A 1 15.23 -2.56 -0.62
C MET A 1 14.27 -3.74 -0.77
N ARG A 2 14.56 -4.86 -0.09
CA ARG A 2 13.73 -6.08 -0.09
C ARG A 2 12.72 -6.01 1.06
N LEU A 3 11.42 -5.89 0.75
CA LEU A 3 10.34 -5.78 1.71
C LEU A 3 9.55 -7.09 1.78
N GLU A 4 9.39 -7.64 2.98
CA GLU A 4 8.65 -8.86 3.22
C GLU A 4 7.20 -8.56 3.66
N LEU A 5 6.23 -9.00 2.86
CA LEU A 5 4.82 -8.72 3.03
C LEU A 5 4.02 -9.99 3.29
N THR A 6 3.19 -9.94 4.33
CA THR A 6 2.08 -10.89 4.48
C THR A 6 1.00 -10.60 3.44
N ASN A 7 0.19 -11.60 3.12
CA ASN A 7 -0.92 -11.43 2.19
C ASN A 7 -1.90 -10.33 2.63
N LEU A 8 -2.19 -10.21 3.92
CA LEU A 8 -3.07 -9.16 4.44
C LEU A 8 -2.47 -7.76 4.25
N GLU A 9 -1.16 -7.59 4.47
CA GLU A 9 -0.47 -6.33 4.18
C GLU A 9 -0.48 -6.02 2.68
N ALA A 10 -0.24 -7.01 1.83
CA ALA A 10 -0.27 -6.85 0.37
C ALA A 10 -1.68 -6.51 -0.14
N LEU A 11 -2.72 -7.22 0.32
CA LEU A 11 -4.11 -7.01 -0.04
C LEU A 11 -4.58 -5.61 0.40
N HIS A 12 -4.36 -5.25 1.66
CA HIS A 12 -4.82 -3.97 2.18
C HIS A 12 -3.99 -2.81 1.61
N GLY A 13 -2.68 -2.97 1.47
CA GLY A 13 -1.82 -2.01 0.77
C GLY A 13 -2.25 -1.80 -0.68
N TRP A 14 -2.53 -2.88 -1.41
CA TRP A 14 -3.09 -2.81 -2.77
C TRP A 14 -4.46 -2.13 -2.78
N GLY A 15 -5.33 -2.44 -1.81
CA GLY A 15 -6.62 -1.79 -1.65
C GLY A 15 -6.48 -0.27 -1.50
N ILE A 16 -5.51 0.20 -0.71
CA ILE A 16 -5.22 1.63 -0.60
C ILE A 16 -4.65 2.16 -1.91
N VAL A 17 -3.61 1.52 -2.47
CA VAL A 17 -3.00 1.98 -3.74
C VAL A 17 -4.02 2.01 -4.87
N ASN A 18 -4.99 1.11 -4.91
CA ASN A 18 -6.06 1.12 -5.91
C ASN A 18 -7.10 2.22 -5.63
N ASN A 19 -7.47 2.40 -4.35
CA ASN A 19 -8.38 3.46 -3.90
C ASN A 19 -7.73 4.86 -3.93
N SER A 20 -6.40 4.94 -4.01
CA SER A 20 -5.59 6.18 -4.06
C SER A 20 -5.03 6.47 -5.45
N ALA A 21 -4.68 5.44 -6.24
CA ALA A 21 -4.33 5.52 -7.67
C ALA A 21 -5.38 6.33 -8.41
N SER A 22 -6.56 6.37 -7.82
CA SER A 22 -7.38 7.55 -7.88
C SER A 22 -8.25 7.64 -6.60
N TRP A 23 -8.04 8.59 -5.68
CA TRP A 23 -8.79 9.86 -5.81
C TRP A 23 -9.11 10.10 -7.28
N HIS A 24 -10.13 9.38 -7.72
CA HIS A 24 -10.70 9.29 -9.05
C HIS A 24 -10.50 10.55 -9.86
N ALA A 25 -9.56 10.46 -10.80
CA ALA A 25 -9.63 11.16 -12.07
C ALA A 25 -10.05 12.63 -11.96
N GLN A 26 -9.57 13.37 -10.94
CA GLN A 26 -9.92 14.79 -10.84
C GLN A 26 -9.15 15.68 -11.82
N ARG A 27 -8.50 15.14 -12.89
CA ARG A 27 -8.85 15.66 -14.24
C ARG A 27 -8.37 14.99 -15.53
N ASN A 28 -7.31 14.16 -15.62
CA ASN A 28 -6.88 13.44 -16.87
C ASN A 28 -5.40 12.94 -16.88
N ARG A 29 -4.64 12.95 -15.78
CA ARG A 29 -3.23 12.52 -15.80
C ARG A 29 -3.05 11.13 -15.20
N LYS A 30 -2.24 10.30 -15.89
CA LYS A 30 -1.77 8.99 -15.40
C LYS A 30 -1.14 9.19 -14.00
N PRO A 31 -1.42 8.30 -13.03
CA PRO A 31 -0.76 8.36 -11.73
C PRO A 31 0.77 8.28 -11.89
N PRO A 32 1.55 8.83 -10.94
CA PRO A 32 3.01 8.78 -10.95
C PRO A 32 3.53 7.37 -11.20
N ALA A 33 4.68 7.27 -11.89
CA ALA A 33 5.27 5.97 -12.23
C ALA A 33 5.54 5.11 -10.98
N ALA A 34 5.93 5.76 -9.88
CA ALA A 34 6.18 5.11 -8.58
C ALA A 34 4.92 4.43 -8.02
N GLU A 35 3.77 5.12 -7.98
CA GLU A 35 2.52 4.52 -7.51
C GLU A 35 2.05 3.36 -8.39
N ARG A 36 2.25 3.46 -9.71
CA ARG A 36 1.93 2.38 -10.66
C ARG A 36 2.83 1.16 -10.47
N ALA A 37 4.13 1.39 -10.25
CA ALA A 37 5.10 0.34 -9.98
C ALA A 37 4.79 -0.36 -8.65
N VAL A 38 4.61 0.41 -7.57
CA VAL A 38 4.19 -0.08 -6.25
C VAL A 38 2.89 -0.87 -6.33
N GLY A 39 1.89 -0.34 -7.03
CA GLY A 39 0.63 -1.02 -7.23
C GLY A 39 0.77 -2.36 -7.97
N HIS A 40 1.52 -2.39 -9.06
CA HIS A 40 1.77 -3.62 -9.80
C HIS A 40 2.49 -4.68 -8.95
N ILE A 41 3.42 -4.23 -8.12
CA ILE A 41 4.18 -5.07 -7.19
C ILE A 41 3.26 -5.66 -6.11
N LEU A 42 2.41 -4.85 -5.47
CA LEU A 42 1.44 -5.30 -4.45
C LEU A 42 0.35 -6.20 -5.06
N PHE A 43 -0.09 -5.92 -6.28
CA PHE A 43 -1.01 -6.78 -7.03
C PHE A 43 -0.40 -8.15 -7.35
N THR A 44 0.86 -8.17 -7.80
CA THR A 44 1.60 -9.41 -8.07
C THR A 44 1.80 -10.22 -6.80
N ALA A 45 2.14 -9.55 -5.70
CA ALA A 45 2.21 -10.11 -4.36
C ALA A 45 0.88 -10.73 -3.90
N TYR A 46 -0.26 -10.06 -4.16
CA TYR A 46 -1.60 -10.56 -3.86
C TYR A 46 -2.04 -11.73 -4.74
N GLY A 47 -1.65 -11.73 -6.03
CA GLY A 47 -1.96 -12.82 -6.97
C GLY A 47 -1.26 -14.15 -6.66
N CYS A 48 -0.24 -14.14 -5.80
CA CYS A 48 0.42 -15.33 -5.29
C CYS A 48 -0.36 -15.93 -4.10
N ARG A 49 -0.55 -17.26 -4.12
CA ARG A 49 -1.48 -18.03 -3.27
C ARG A 49 -1.37 -17.77 -1.75
N THR A 50 -2.49 -18.05 -1.07
CA THR A 50 -2.95 -17.47 0.21
C THR A 50 -2.13 -17.70 1.47
N ASP A 51 -1.11 -18.56 1.47
CA ASP A 51 -0.36 -18.94 2.69
C ASP A 51 1.12 -18.53 2.67
N THR A 52 1.54 -17.77 1.66
CA THR A 52 2.96 -17.41 1.49
C THR A 52 3.22 -15.94 1.78
N THR A 53 4.23 -15.70 2.60
CA THR A 53 4.89 -14.40 2.67
C THR A 53 5.59 -14.13 1.35
N THR A 54 5.43 -12.93 0.80
CA THR A 54 6.05 -12.54 -0.46
C THR A 54 7.07 -11.45 -0.24
N THR A 55 8.06 -11.44 -1.12
CA THR A 55 9.08 -10.42 -1.13
C THR A 55 8.81 -9.49 -2.30
N VAL A 56 8.89 -8.19 -2.02
CA VAL A 56 8.87 -7.16 -3.05
C VAL A 56 10.11 -6.29 -3.00
N GLU A 57 10.56 -5.82 -4.16
CA GLU A 57 11.65 -4.86 -4.25
C GLU A 57 11.08 -3.47 -4.49
N LEU A 58 11.41 -2.54 -3.59
CA LEU A 58 11.04 -1.13 -3.71
C LEU A 58 12.31 -0.27 -3.65
N SER A 59 12.37 0.76 -4.49
CA SER A 59 13.30 1.88 -4.31
C SER A 59 12.95 2.69 -3.06
N ASP A 60 13.88 3.54 -2.61
CA ASP A 60 13.63 4.41 -1.45
C ASP A 60 12.50 5.41 -1.71
N ASP A 61 12.40 5.94 -2.94
CA ASP A 61 11.33 6.85 -3.34
C ASP A 61 9.96 6.13 -3.32
N GLU A 62 9.87 4.92 -3.87
CA GLU A 62 8.64 4.11 -3.87
C GLU A 62 8.21 3.73 -2.44
N ARG A 63 9.19 3.44 -1.58
CA ARG A 63 8.97 3.14 -0.17
C ARG A 63 8.42 4.34 0.58
N ALA A 64 9.01 5.52 0.38
CA ALA A 64 8.55 6.77 0.99
C ALA A 64 7.14 7.14 0.52
N SER A 65 6.88 7.06 -0.79
CA SER A 65 5.55 7.32 -1.35
C SER A 65 4.49 6.36 -0.80
N LEU A 66 4.81 5.06 -0.66
CA LEU A 66 3.87 4.10 -0.09
C LEU A 66 3.62 4.35 1.41
N ALA A 67 4.65 4.69 2.18
CA ALA A 67 4.53 4.98 3.60
C ALA A 67 3.65 6.20 3.86
N GLU A 68 3.86 7.28 3.10
CA GLU A 68 3.04 8.50 3.14
C GLU A 68 1.57 8.19 2.83
N LEU A 69 1.33 7.50 1.72
CA LEU A 69 -0.01 7.17 1.23
C LEU A 69 -0.80 6.27 2.19
N VAL A 70 -0.16 5.26 2.78
CA VAL A 70 -0.79 4.41 3.78
C VAL A 70 -1.02 5.18 5.09
N GLY A 71 -0.07 6.02 5.50
CA GLY A 71 -0.18 6.87 6.69
C GLY A 71 -1.36 7.85 6.61
N GLU A 72 -1.52 8.53 5.48
CA GLU A 72 -2.67 9.40 5.21
C GLU A 72 -3.99 8.64 5.27
N HIS A 73 -4.04 7.45 4.67
CA HIS A 73 -5.24 6.61 4.66
C HIS A 73 -5.68 6.22 6.08
N ILE A 74 -4.73 5.78 6.91
CA ILE A 74 -4.98 5.47 8.33
C ILE A 74 -5.49 6.72 9.07
N ALA A 75 -4.86 7.89 8.85
CA ALA A 75 -5.26 9.13 9.50
C ALA A 75 -6.68 9.58 9.12
N VAL A 76 -7.09 9.41 7.86
CA VAL A 76 -8.45 9.71 7.37
C VAL A 76 -9.49 8.85 8.08
N TRP A 77 -9.22 7.55 8.25
CA TRP A 77 -10.15 6.66 8.96
C TRP A 77 -10.17 6.88 10.47
N GLY A 78 -9.01 7.19 11.06
CA GLY A 78 -8.92 7.59 12.47
C GLY A 78 -9.79 8.82 12.76
N LYS A 79 -9.75 9.84 11.91
CA LYS A 79 -10.62 11.03 12.02
C LYS A 79 -12.11 10.73 11.86
N ARG A 80 -12.47 9.68 11.13
CA ARG A 80 -13.87 9.25 10.93
C ARG A 80 -14.36 8.28 12.01
N GLY A 81 -13.52 7.87 12.96
CA GLY A 81 -13.85 6.84 13.95
C GLY A 81 -14.11 5.46 13.33
N GLN A 82 -13.58 5.20 12.13
CA GLN A 82 -13.81 3.98 11.36
C GLN A 82 -12.51 3.17 11.22
N GLU A 83 -11.80 2.94 12.33
CA GLU A 83 -10.76 1.91 12.32
C GLU A 83 -11.43 0.56 12.01
N ASN A 84 -11.00 -0.08 10.94
CA ASN A 84 -11.58 -1.33 10.48
C ASN A 84 -10.54 -2.46 10.57
N ALA A 85 -10.95 -3.66 10.16
CA ALA A 85 -10.09 -4.84 10.23
C ALA A 85 -8.75 -4.69 9.48
N ALA A 86 -8.61 -3.74 8.54
CA ALA A 86 -7.37 -3.49 7.81
C ALA A 86 -6.36 -2.66 8.61
N THR A 87 -6.80 -1.85 9.60
CA THR A 87 -5.95 -0.87 10.30
C THR A 87 -4.69 -1.49 10.93
N PRO A 88 -4.73 -2.66 11.61
CA PRO A 88 -3.52 -3.29 12.16
C PRO A 88 -2.50 -3.71 11.08
N HIS A 89 -2.97 -4.24 9.96
CA HIS A 89 -2.12 -4.68 8.85
C HIS A 89 -1.47 -3.49 8.13
N LEU A 90 -2.20 -2.39 7.99
CA LEU A 90 -1.68 -1.16 7.39
C LEU A 90 -0.64 -0.48 8.29
N ARG A 91 -0.85 -0.48 9.61
CA ARG A 91 0.16 -0.01 10.58
C ARG A 91 1.44 -0.85 10.52
N SER A 92 1.31 -2.18 10.43
CA SER A 92 2.43 -3.10 10.24
C SER A 92 3.21 -2.79 8.95
N LEU A 93 2.50 -2.55 7.85
CA LEU A 93 3.10 -2.14 6.58
C LEU A 93 3.89 -0.84 6.71
N VAL A 94 3.33 0.21 7.33
CA VAL A 94 4.03 1.50 7.54
C VAL A 94 5.31 1.33 8.34
N MET A 95 5.30 0.52 9.40
CA MET A 95 6.51 0.27 10.20
C MET A 95 7.62 -0.40 9.37
N LYS A 96 7.27 -1.35 8.51
CA LYS A 96 8.25 -2.01 7.63
C LYS A 96 8.79 -1.09 6.53
N LEU A 97 8.01 -0.09 6.11
CA LEU A 97 8.44 0.90 5.12
C LEU A 97 9.31 2.01 5.73
N GLY A 98 9.14 2.35 7.00
CA GLY A 98 9.94 3.37 7.69
C GLY A 98 11.29 2.89 8.24
N GLY A 99 11.56 1.58 8.18
CA GLY A 99 12.78 0.94 8.68
C GLY A 99 13.99 1.03 7.75
#